data_AF-A0AA95K7C9-F1
#
_entry.id   AF-A0AA95K7C9-F1
#
_cell.length_a   1.000
_cell.length_b   1.000
_cell.length_c   1.000
_cell.angle_alpha   90.00
_cell.angle_beta   90.00
_cell.angle_gamma   90.00
#
_symmetry.space_group_name_H-M   'P 1'
#
loop_
_entity.id
_entity.type
_entity.pdbx_description
1 polymer ?
#
loop_
_entity_poly.entity_id
_entity_poly.type
_entity_poly.pdbx_seq_one_letter_code
_entity_poly.pdbx_strand_id
1 'polypeptide(L)'
;MELIGYHGTNAENEDMILSGNFRVSTKEDEWLGTGAYFFIDGVSDPEHNASCWAKRHSYDKIRKRYKYTQFSVIKANISINNPLNLDSIEGKKVFNYYRDELIGIMKKNNISSTKSFEKSLKNDCEVCNYIAKAIGCDAIIRSEYIKLDLWSRKNIYNSRIQNCTIISIREPLRSIDKNSLTVVQRGRVI
;
A
#
# COMPACT_ATOMS: atom_id res chain seq x y z
N MET A 1 -9.03 -13.78 9.45
CA MET A 1 -9.13 -12.45 10.09
C MET A 1 -9.97 -11.59 9.18
N GLU A 2 -10.99 -10.95 9.71
CA GLU A 2 -11.85 -10.03 8.98
C GLU A 2 -11.49 -8.59 9.34
N LEU A 3 -11.41 -7.71 8.35
CA LEU A 3 -11.18 -6.29 8.56
C LEU A 3 -11.87 -5.43 7.49
N ILE A 4 -11.95 -4.13 7.76
CA ILE A 4 -12.43 -3.15 6.81
C ILE A 4 -11.24 -2.38 6.24
N GLY A 5 -11.14 -2.32 4.91
CA GLY A 5 -10.16 -1.53 4.19
C GLY A 5 -10.79 -0.42 3.37
N TYR A 6 -10.10 0.72 3.28
CA TYR A 6 -10.51 1.88 2.50
C TYR A 6 -9.50 2.18 1.39
N HIS A 7 -10.00 2.29 0.17
CA HIS A 7 -9.18 2.57 -1.02
C HIS A 7 -9.66 3.87 -1.70
N GLY A 8 -8.77 4.86 -1.75
CA GLY A 8 -9.01 6.11 -2.43
C GLY A 8 -8.57 6.07 -3.90
N THR A 9 -9.43 6.46 -4.82
CA THR A 9 -9.17 6.39 -6.28
C THR A 9 -9.80 7.55 -7.06
N ASN A 10 -9.53 7.60 -8.36
CA ASN A 10 -10.26 8.44 -9.32
C ASN A 10 -11.72 7.96 -9.39
N ALA A 11 -12.69 8.88 -9.36
CA ALA A 11 -14.12 8.52 -9.45
C ALA A 11 -14.46 7.72 -10.72
N GLU A 12 -13.75 7.95 -11.83
CA GLU A 12 -13.95 7.19 -13.08
C GLU A 12 -13.59 5.69 -12.96
N ASN A 13 -12.84 5.29 -11.92
CA ASN A 13 -12.51 3.90 -11.66
C ASN A 13 -13.58 3.16 -10.82
N GLU A 14 -14.59 3.87 -10.28
CA GLU A 14 -15.60 3.29 -9.39
C GLU A 14 -16.26 2.05 -10.00
N ASP A 15 -16.92 2.21 -11.16
CA ASP A 15 -17.72 1.14 -11.79
C ASP A 15 -16.87 -0.09 -12.12
N MET A 16 -15.63 0.13 -12.56
CA MET A 16 -14.69 -0.94 -12.86
C MET A 16 -14.30 -1.71 -11.59
N ILE A 17 -14.07 -1.02 -10.47
CA ILE A 17 -13.72 -1.67 -9.19
C ILE A 17 -14.93 -2.40 -8.62
N LEU A 18 -16.11 -1.78 -8.64
CA LEU A 18 -17.34 -2.39 -8.10
C LEU A 18 -17.75 -3.64 -8.88
N SER A 19 -17.57 -3.64 -10.21
CA SER A 19 -17.93 -4.79 -11.05
C SER A 19 -16.84 -5.87 -11.11
N GLY A 20 -15.56 -5.49 -11.05
CA GLY A 20 -14.41 -6.34 -11.36
C GLY A 20 -13.40 -6.57 -10.22
N ASN A 21 -13.58 -5.96 -9.05
CA ASN A 21 -12.66 -5.93 -7.91
C ASN A 21 -11.38 -5.09 -8.17
N PHE A 22 -10.50 -4.99 -7.17
CA PHE A 22 -9.27 -4.20 -7.23
C PHE A 22 -8.19 -4.87 -8.08
N ARG A 23 -7.46 -4.06 -8.84
CA ARG A 23 -6.25 -4.50 -9.54
C ARG A 23 -5.03 -4.36 -8.64
N VAL A 24 -4.14 -5.33 -8.73
CA VAL A 24 -2.85 -5.34 -8.02
C VAL A 24 -1.89 -4.33 -8.64
N SER A 25 -1.24 -3.51 -7.82
CA SER A 25 -0.10 -2.72 -8.27
C SER A 25 1.15 -3.60 -8.36
N THR A 26 1.87 -3.48 -9.48
CA THR A 26 3.06 -4.29 -9.80
C THR A 26 4.34 -3.47 -9.91
N LYS A 27 4.37 -2.26 -9.33
CA LYS A 27 5.58 -1.43 -9.38
C LYS A 27 6.66 -1.99 -8.47
N GLU A 28 7.91 -1.67 -8.81
CA GLU A 28 9.08 -2.12 -8.05
C GLU A 28 9.34 -1.32 -6.76
N ASP A 29 8.59 -0.24 -6.51
CA ASP A 29 8.78 0.67 -5.38
C ASP A 29 7.52 0.84 -4.52
N GLU A 30 6.72 -0.22 -4.38
CA GLU A 30 5.56 -0.25 -3.49
C GLU A 30 5.96 -0.47 -2.02
N TRP A 31 5.23 0.11 -1.06
CA TRP A 31 5.60 0.09 0.37
C TRP A 31 5.76 -1.29 0.99
N LEU A 32 4.91 -2.22 0.58
CA LEU A 32 4.74 -3.56 1.15
C LEU A 32 4.75 -4.62 0.06
N GLY A 33 5.44 -4.38 -1.05
CA GLY A 33 5.43 -5.28 -2.22
C GLY A 33 4.22 -5.10 -3.14
N THR A 34 4.06 -5.99 -4.10
CA THR A 34 2.95 -5.95 -5.06
C THR A 34 1.63 -6.35 -4.42
N GLY A 35 0.58 -5.56 -4.65
CA GLY A 35 -0.75 -5.85 -4.10
C GLY A 35 -1.76 -4.74 -4.35
N ALA A 36 -3.01 -4.96 -3.95
CA ALA A 36 -3.99 -3.89 -3.79
C ALA A 36 -3.87 -3.29 -2.38
N TYR A 37 -3.80 -1.96 -2.32
CA TYR A 37 -3.50 -1.24 -1.09
C TYR A 37 -4.74 -0.62 -0.47
N PHE A 38 -4.86 -0.73 0.86
CA PHE A 38 -5.94 -0.15 1.64
C PHE A 38 -5.38 0.52 2.89
N PHE A 39 -6.06 1.57 3.32
CA PHE A 39 -5.95 2.06 4.70
C PHE A 39 -6.88 1.24 5.58
N ILE A 40 -6.42 0.85 6.76
CA ILE A 40 -7.18 0.06 7.74
C ILE A 40 -7.13 0.74 9.10
N ASP A 41 -7.99 0.29 10.01
CA ASP A 41 -7.98 0.77 11.39
C ASP A 41 -6.59 0.57 12.05
N GLY A 42 -6.22 1.48 12.94
CA GLY A 42 -4.88 1.53 13.54
C GLY A 42 -4.53 2.93 14.05
N VAL A 43 -3.55 3.58 13.42
CA VAL A 43 -3.00 4.86 13.94
C VAL A 43 -3.96 6.05 13.82
N SER A 44 -4.76 6.12 12.75
CA SER A 44 -5.68 7.24 12.50
C SER A 44 -6.81 6.82 11.56
N ASP A 45 -7.78 7.70 11.33
CA ASP A 45 -8.97 7.44 10.52
C ASP A 45 -8.62 6.97 9.08
N PRO A 46 -8.87 5.68 8.75
CA PRO A 46 -8.49 5.12 7.47
C PRO A 46 -9.32 5.64 6.29
N GLU A 47 -10.58 6.02 6.51
CA GLU A 47 -11.43 6.59 5.45
C GLU A 47 -10.91 7.98 5.07
N HIS A 48 -10.61 8.82 6.08
CA HIS A 48 -9.97 10.10 5.86
C HIS A 48 -8.62 9.95 5.15
N ASN A 49 -7.79 8.99 5.58
CA ASN A 49 -6.50 8.72 4.95
C ASN A 49 -6.63 8.33 3.47
N ALA A 50 -7.60 7.47 3.13
CA ALA A 50 -7.90 7.08 1.76
C ALA A 50 -8.34 8.29 0.91
N SER A 51 -9.17 9.17 1.47
CA SER A 51 -9.59 10.41 0.79
C SER A 51 -8.40 11.33 0.49
N CYS A 52 -7.52 11.53 1.47
CA CYS A 52 -6.31 12.34 1.36
C CYS A 52 -5.31 11.72 0.37
N TRP A 53 -5.23 10.40 0.33
CA TRP A 53 -4.45 9.64 -0.63
C TRP A 53 -4.92 9.87 -2.07
N ALA A 54 -6.23 9.75 -2.33
CA ALA A 54 -6.79 10.00 -3.66
C ALA A 54 -6.50 11.45 -4.10
N LYS A 55 -6.75 12.43 -3.22
CA LYS A 55 -6.42 13.85 -3.50
C LYS A 55 -4.94 14.04 -3.80
N ARG A 56 -4.05 13.40 -3.06
CA ARG A 56 -2.60 13.43 -3.33
C ARG A 56 -2.27 12.84 -4.70
N HIS A 57 -2.85 11.68 -5.03
CA HIS A 57 -2.55 10.96 -6.26
C HIS A 57 -3.13 11.60 -7.51
N SER A 58 -4.07 12.53 -7.36
CA SER A 58 -4.64 13.29 -8.47
C SER A 58 -3.61 14.15 -9.22
N TYR A 59 -2.59 14.70 -8.55
CA TYR A 59 -1.68 15.68 -9.15
C TYR A 59 -0.48 15.02 -9.83
N ASP A 60 -0.26 15.31 -11.12
CA ASP A 60 0.93 14.93 -11.88
C ASP A 60 2.01 16.00 -11.71
N LYS A 61 3.10 15.65 -11.00
CA LYS A 61 4.20 16.59 -10.74
C LYS A 61 5.00 16.94 -12.00
N ILE A 62 5.07 16.03 -12.99
CA ILE A 62 5.83 16.23 -14.22
C ILE A 62 5.05 17.17 -15.14
N ARG A 63 3.78 16.86 -15.36
CA ARG A 63 2.89 17.65 -16.23
C ARG A 63 2.30 18.89 -15.55
N LYS A 64 2.50 19.04 -14.23
CA LYS A 64 2.01 20.14 -13.39
C LYS A 64 0.49 20.36 -13.52
N ARG A 65 -0.29 19.27 -13.56
CA ARG A 65 -1.75 19.32 -13.68
C ARG A 65 -2.42 18.16 -12.96
N TYR A 66 -3.71 18.30 -12.67
CA TYR A 66 -4.52 17.21 -12.16
C TYR A 66 -4.81 16.18 -13.26
N LYS A 67 -4.61 14.90 -12.93
CA LYS A 67 -4.99 13.74 -13.75
C LYS A 67 -6.50 13.48 -13.68
N TYR A 68 -7.12 13.86 -12.56
CA TYR A 68 -8.55 13.80 -12.30
C TYR A 68 -8.93 14.85 -11.27
N THR A 69 -10.18 15.29 -11.28
CA THR A 69 -10.69 16.35 -10.38
C THR A 69 -11.73 15.83 -9.38
N GLN A 70 -12.24 14.61 -9.59
CA GLN A 70 -13.17 13.93 -8.70
C GLN A 70 -12.53 12.65 -8.17
N PHE A 71 -12.73 12.40 -6.88
CA PHE A 71 -12.21 11.21 -6.21
C PHE A 71 -13.33 10.47 -5.50
N SER A 72 -13.04 9.21 -5.19
CA SER A 72 -13.95 8.34 -4.45
C SER A 72 -13.19 7.47 -3.48
N VAL A 73 -13.84 7.15 -2.36
CA VAL A 73 -13.33 6.18 -1.38
C VAL A 73 -14.25 4.98 -1.38
N ILE A 74 -13.65 3.82 -1.66
CA ILE A 74 -14.33 2.54 -1.69
C ILE A 74 -13.95 1.78 -0.43
N LYS A 75 -14.96 1.39 0.35
CA LYS A 75 -14.86 0.49 1.48
C LYS A 75 -14.95 -0.95 0.99
N ALA A 76 -14.09 -1.82 1.53
CA ALA A 76 -14.07 -3.25 1.28
C ALA A 76 -14.08 -4.03 2.59
N ASN A 77 -14.87 -5.11 2.64
CA ASN A 77 -14.71 -6.13 3.68
C ASN A 77 -13.64 -7.12 3.19
N ILE A 78 -12.61 -7.33 4.00
CA ILE A 78 -11.42 -8.09 3.62
C ILE A 78 -11.24 -9.27 4.58
N SER A 79 -11.26 -10.46 4.02
CA SER A 79 -10.94 -11.73 4.68
C SER A 79 -9.51 -12.14 4.35
N ILE A 80 -8.66 -12.23 5.38
CA ILE A 80 -7.25 -12.63 5.29
C ILE A 80 -6.98 -13.85 6.16
N ASN A 81 -6.25 -14.82 5.62
CA ASN A 81 -5.93 -16.08 6.27
C ASN A 81 -4.53 -16.07 6.89
N ASN A 82 -3.54 -15.51 6.19
CA ASN A 82 -2.14 -15.56 6.59
C ASN A 82 -1.47 -14.18 6.50
N PRO A 83 -1.82 -13.24 7.39
CA PRO A 83 -1.23 -11.91 7.37
C PRO A 83 0.17 -11.89 7.99
N LEU A 84 1.06 -11.09 7.40
CA LEU A 84 2.30 -10.67 8.05
C LEU A 84 2.17 -9.23 8.57
N ASN A 85 2.17 -9.05 9.88
CA ASN A 85 2.13 -7.73 10.50
C ASN A 85 3.55 -7.23 10.85
N LEU A 86 4.06 -6.27 10.07
CA LEU A 86 5.41 -5.70 10.24
C LEU A 86 5.52 -4.71 11.41
N ASP A 87 4.43 -4.34 12.08
CA ASP A 87 4.52 -3.56 13.32
C ASP A 87 4.85 -4.45 14.54
N SER A 88 4.51 -5.74 14.46
CA SER A 88 4.84 -6.73 15.50
C SER A 88 6.34 -7.03 15.58
N ILE A 89 6.79 -7.49 16.75
CA ILE A 89 8.20 -7.91 16.94
C ILE A 89 8.50 -9.12 16.06
N GLU A 90 7.57 -10.07 15.98
CA GLU A 90 7.66 -11.29 15.20
C GLU A 90 7.74 -10.97 13.71
N GLY A 91 6.88 -10.10 13.20
CA GLY A 91 6.91 -9.68 11.80
C GLY A 91 8.19 -8.94 11.42
N LYS A 92 8.75 -8.12 12.32
CA LYS A 92 10.07 -7.50 12.12
C LYS A 92 11.19 -8.54 12.07
N LYS A 93 11.15 -9.57 12.92
CA LYS A 93 12.12 -10.69 12.87
C LYS A 93 12.03 -11.44 11.54
N VAL A 94 10.82 -11.77 11.08
CA VAL A 94 10.58 -12.40 9.78
C VAL A 94 11.15 -11.54 8.66
N PHE A 95 10.86 -10.23 8.66
CA PHE A 95 11.35 -9.33 7.63
C PHE A 95 12.88 -9.28 7.57
N ASN A 96 13.54 -9.12 8.73
CA ASN A 96 14.99 -9.06 8.79
C ASN A 96 15.64 -10.38 8.35
N TYR A 97 15.08 -11.53 8.75
CA TYR A 97 15.55 -12.84 8.31
C TYR A 97 15.57 -12.95 6.79
N TYR A 98 14.43 -12.70 6.14
CA TYR A 98 14.31 -12.81 4.68
C TYR A 98 15.11 -11.74 3.92
N ARG A 99 15.27 -10.54 4.49
CA ARG A 99 16.18 -9.54 3.95
C ARG A 99 17.62 -10.04 3.95
N ASP A 100 18.07 -10.63 5.05
CA ASP A 100 19.44 -11.12 5.17
C ASP A 100 19.67 -12.33 4.25
N GLU A 101 18.68 -13.20 4.06
CA GLU A 101 18.70 -14.26 3.05
C GLU A 101 18.86 -13.70 1.63
N LEU A 102 18.05 -12.70 1.24
CA LEU A 102 18.17 -12.05 -0.06
C LEU A 102 19.55 -11.42 -0.27
N ILE A 103 20.06 -10.70 0.74
CA ILE A 103 21.42 -10.15 0.70
C ILE A 103 22.46 -11.26 0.52
N GLY A 104 22.28 -12.40 1.19
CA GLY A 104 23.14 -13.59 1.02
C GLY A 104 23.13 -14.13 -0.41
N ILE A 105 21.94 -14.24 -1.02
CA ILE A 105 21.76 -14.65 -2.42
C ILE A 105 22.46 -13.66 -3.35
N MET A 106 22.28 -12.36 -3.12
CA MET A 106 22.91 -11.31 -3.94
C MET A 106 24.44 -11.38 -3.87
N LYS A 107 25.00 -11.54 -2.67
CA LYS A 107 26.44 -11.71 -2.45
C LYS A 107 26.97 -12.96 -3.18
N LYS A 108 26.29 -14.10 -3.04
CA LYS A 108 26.69 -15.36 -3.70
C LYS A 108 26.70 -15.26 -5.23
N ASN A 109 25.78 -14.48 -5.78
CA ASN A 109 25.65 -14.27 -7.22
C ASN A 109 26.47 -13.08 -7.74
N ASN A 110 27.36 -12.50 -6.93
CA ASN A 110 28.16 -11.32 -7.27
C ASN A 110 27.32 -10.14 -7.81
N ILE A 111 26.09 -9.99 -7.31
CA ILE A 111 25.24 -8.86 -7.67
C ILE A 111 25.84 -7.62 -6.98
N SER A 112 26.45 -6.75 -7.78
CA SER A 112 27.09 -5.53 -7.29
C SER A 112 26.07 -4.49 -6.86
N SER A 113 26.49 -3.59 -5.96
CA SER A 113 25.69 -2.44 -5.59
C SER A 113 25.40 -1.59 -6.81
N THR A 114 24.14 -1.49 -7.20
CA THR A 114 23.69 -0.58 -8.26
C THR A 114 22.98 0.62 -7.65
N LYS A 115 22.74 1.67 -8.45
CA LYS A 115 21.89 2.81 -8.05
C LYS A 115 20.48 2.38 -7.58
N SER A 116 20.03 1.18 -7.92
CA SER A 116 18.75 0.68 -7.43
C SER A 116 18.78 0.34 -5.94
N PHE A 117 19.93 -0.10 -5.40
CA PHE A 117 20.07 -0.45 -3.98
C PHE A 117 20.12 0.77 -3.06
N GLU A 118 20.40 1.96 -3.62
CA GLU A 118 20.31 3.22 -2.89
C GLU A 118 18.85 3.59 -2.56
N LYS A 119 17.86 2.94 -3.22
CA LYS A 119 16.44 3.18 -2.97
C LYS A 119 15.89 2.15 -1.99
N SER A 120 15.88 2.50 -0.70
CA SER A 120 15.34 1.65 0.38
C SER A 120 13.95 1.08 0.05
N LEU A 121 13.05 1.91 -0.48
CA LEU A 121 11.68 1.50 -0.82
C LEU A 121 11.65 0.39 -1.89
N LYS A 122 12.57 0.41 -2.86
CA LYS A 122 12.65 -0.64 -3.88
C LYS A 122 13.16 -1.95 -3.27
N ASN A 123 14.17 -1.87 -2.41
CA ASN A 123 14.69 -3.04 -1.71
C ASN A 123 13.61 -3.65 -0.80
N ASP A 124 12.91 -2.83 -0.01
CA ASP A 124 11.87 -3.29 0.90
C ASP A 124 10.66 -3.88 0.15
N CYS A 125 10.32 -3.35 -1.03
CA CYS A 125 9.33 -3.93 -1.94
C CYS A 125 9.73 -5.35 -2.36
N GLU A 126 10.99 -5.54 -2.78
CA GLU A 126 11.54 -6.84 -3.17
C GLU A 126 11.54 -7.83 -2.00
N VAL A 127 11.98 -7.40 -0.81
CA VAL A 127 11.90 -8.22 0.40
C VAL A 127 10.46 -8.64 0.70
N CYS A 128 9.50 -7.72 0.64
CA CYS A 128 8.08 -8.04 0.88
C CYS A 128 7.52 -9.05 -0.13
N ASN A 129 7.89 -8.94 -1.41
CA ASN A 129 7.50 -9.90 -2.44
C ASN A 129 8.14 -11.27 -2.19
N TYR A 130 9.42 -11.30 -1.80
CA TYR A 130 10.13 -12.53 -1.49
C TYR A 130 9.52 -13.25 -0.29
N ILE A 131 9.24 -12.52 0.81
CA ILE A 131 8.56 -13.07 1.98
C ILE A 131 7.21 -13.66 1.58
N ALA A 132 6.38 -12.89 0.86
CA ALA A 132 5.06 -13.35 0.46
C ALA A 132 5.09 -14.66 -0.33
N LYS A 133 6.09 -14.83 -1.20
CA LYS A 133 6.31 -16.09 -1.91
C LYS A 133 6.82 -17.20 -1.00
N ALA A 134 7.74 -16.89 -0.07
CA ALA A 134 8.38 -17.89 0.77
C ALA A 134 7.46 -18.49 1.83
N ILE A 135 6.60 -17.66 2.46
CA ILE A 135 5.69 -18.11 3.53
C ILE A 135 4.22 -18.16 3.11
N GLY A 136 3.92 -17.80 1.86
CA GLY A 136 2.56 -17.79 1.34
C GLY A 136 1.63 -16.82 2.08
N CYS A 137 2.11 -15.62 2.43
CA CYS A 137 1.25 -14.62 3.06
C CYS A 137 0.33 -13.95 2.04
N ASP A 138 -0.96 -13.81 2.39
CA ASP A 138 -1.97 -13.21 1.52
C ASP A 138 -2.13 -11.69 1.75
N ALA A 139 -1.58 -11.19 2.86
CA ALA A 139 -1.48 -9.78 3.16
C ALA A 139 -0.22 -9.40 3.95
N ILE A 140 0.25 -8.18 3.75
CA ILE A 140 1.25 -7.54 4.63
C ILE A 140 0.66 -6.25 5.19
N ILE A 141 0.81 -6.05 6.50
CA ILE A 141 0.32 -4.89 7.25
C ILE A 141 1.51 -4.11 7.81
N ARG A 142 1.46 -2.78 7.75
CA ARG A 142 2.43 -1.90 8.42
C ARG A 142 1.83 -0.53 8.70
N SER A 143 2.20 0.08 9.82
CA SER A 143 1.97 1.49 10.06
C SER A 143 3.06 2.31 9.37
N GLU A 144 2.65 3.35 8.65
CA GLU A 144 3.54 4.15 7.80
C GLU A 144 3.34 5.64 8.04
N TYR A 145 4.41 6.41 7.83
CA TYR A 145 4.28 7.85 7.73
C TYR A 145 4.03 8.26 6.27
N ILE A 146 2.81 8.68 5.97
CA ILE A 146 2.42 9.18 4.65
C ILE A 146 2.04 10.66 4.76
N LYS A 147 2.63 11.51 3.89
CA LYS A 147 2.28 12.94 3.77
C LYS A 147 0.88 13.10 3.13
N LEU A 148 -0.16 12.95 3.95
CA LEU A 148 -1.57 12.93 3.56
C LEU A 148 -2.21 14.33 3.49
N ASP A 149 -1.65 15.32 4.17
CA ASP A 149 -2.06 16.72 4.07
C ASP A 149 -1.20 17.52 3.05
N LEU A 150 -1.72 18.66 2.59
CA LEU A 150 -1.05 19.49 1.58
C LEU A 150 0.18 20.20 2.14
N TRP A 151 0.15 20.60 3.41
CA TRP A 151 1.20 21.38 4.03
C TRP A 151 2.48 20.56 4.17
N SER A 152 2.39 19.34 4.69
CA SER A 152 3.54 18.43 4.82
C SER A 152 4.16 18.09 3.47
N ARG A 153 3.34 17.96 2.42
CA ARG A 153 3.81 17.75 1.04
C ARG A 153 4.59 18.93 0.50
N LYS A 154 4.05 20.16 0.63
CA LYS A 154 4.70 21.38 0.14
C LYS A 154 6.01 21.68 0.87
N ASN A 155 6.06 21.41 2.17
CA ASN A 155 7.22 21.67 3.02
C ASN A 155 8.16 20.47 3.15
N ILE A 156 7.91 19.37 2.44
CA ILE A 156 8.74 18.15 2.46
C ILE A 156 8.94 17.63 3.90
N TYR A 157 7.94 17.81 4.76
CA TYR A 157 8.02 17.43 6.16
C TYR A 157 8.00 15.90 6.30
N ASN A 158 9.06 15.32 6.85
CA ASN A 158 9.18 13.88 7.09
C ASN A 158 9.09 13.58 8.58
N SER A 159 8.52 12.42 8.92
CA SER A 159 8.49 11.91 10.28
C SER A 159 8.90 10.44 10.28
N ARG A 160 9.57 10.02 11.36
CA ARG A 160 9.78 8.60 11.68
C ARG A 160 8.61 8.00 12.44
N ILE A 161 7.72 8.85 12.96
CA ILE A 161 6.51 8.45 13.67
C ILE A 161 5.40 8.29 12.63
N GLN A 162 4.80 7.11 12.63
CA GLN A 162 3.78 6.68 11.69
C GLN A 162 2.48 7.45 11.94
N ASN A 163 1.69 7.68 10.89
CA ASN A 163 0.44 8.43 11.00
C ASN A 163 -0.77 7.70 10.40
N CYS A 164 -0.58 6.54 9.80
CA CYS A 164 -1.64 5.71 9.24
C CYS A 164 -1.22 4.24 9.25
N THR A 165 -2.19 3.34 9.10
CA THR A 165 -1.94 1.90 8.94
C THR A 165 -2.43 1.46 7.57
N ILE A 166 -1.56 0.76 6.86
CA ILE A 166 -1.84 0.26 5.51
C ILE A 166 -1.70 -1.25 5.45
N ILE A 167 -2.44 -1.84 4.53
CA ILE A 167 -2.37 -3.25 4.16
C ILE A 167 -2.20 -3.39 2.65
N SER A 168 -1.40 -4.37 2.24
CA SER A 168 -1.28 -4.79 0.84
C SER A 168 -1.82 -6.20 0.70
N ILE A 169 -2.90 -6.35 -0.09
CA ILE A 169 -3.56 -7.61 -0.39
C ILE A 169 -3.00 -8.19 -1.68
N ARG A 170 -2.49 -9.44 -1.64
CA ARG A 170 -1.85 -10.07 -2.80
C ARG A 170 -2.85 -10.48 -3.87
N GLU A 171 -3.97 -11.05 -3.46
CA GLU A 171 -5.00 -11.55 -4.37
C GLU A 171 -6.39 -11.03 -3.97
N PRO A 172 -6.77 -9.82 -4.41
CA PRO A 172 -8.03 -9.20 -4.03
C PRO A 172 -9.27 -10.05 -4.33
N LEU A 173 -9.25 -10.80 -5.43
CA LEU A 173 -10.35 -11.71 -5.80
C LEU A 173 -10.58 -12.86 -4.81
N ARG A 174 -9.55 -13.26 -4.05
CA ARG A 174 -9.66 -14.29 -3.01
C ARG A 174 -10.02 -13.72 -1.65
N SER A 175 -9.57 -12.50 -1.36
CA SER A 175 -9.71 -11.87 -0.03
C SER A 175 -10.90 -10.93 0.10
N ILE A 176 -11.52 -10.50 -1.01
CA ILE A 176 -12.53 -9.44 -1.01
C ILE A 176 -13.74 -9.91 -1.80
N ASP A 177 -14.89 -10.00 -1.13
CA ASP A 177 -16.18 -10.15 -1.81
C ASP A 177 -16.53 -8.85 -2.51
N LYS A 178 -16.61 -8.89 -3.85
CA LYS A 178 -16.97 -7.73 -4.67
C LYS A 178 -18.34 -7.15 -4.31
N ASN A 179 -19.27 -7.98 -3.82
CA ASN A 179 -20.60 -7.54 -3.43
C ASN A 179 -20.61 -6.76 -2.12
N SER A 180 -19.51 -6.84 -1.34
CA SER A 180 -19.33 -6.06 -0.12
C SER A 180 -18.79 -4.65 -0.39
N LEU A 181 -18.38 -4.36 -1.63
CA LEU A 181 -17.77 -3.07 -1.98
C LEU A 181 -18.80 -1.95 -1.94
N THR A 182 -18.49 -0.89 -1.22
CA THR A 182 -19.39 0.27 -1.08
C THR A 182 -18.61 1.56 -1.27
N VAL A 183 -19.12 2.48 -2.08
CA VAL A 183 -18.59 3.85 -2.14
C VAL A 183 -19.08 4.60 -0.91
N VAL A 184 -18.16 4.95 0.00
CA VAL A 184 -18.48 5.65 1.26
C VAL A 184 -18.30 7.15 1.15
N GLN A 185 -17.46 7.61 0.21
CA GLN A 185 -17.24 9.03 -0.02
C GLN A 185 -17.02 9.31 -1.50
N ARG A 186 -17.54 10.46 -1.94
CA ARG A 186 -17.20 11.12 -3.21
C ARG A 186 -16.85 12.57 -2.93
N GLY A 187 -15.96 13.15 -3.72
CA GLY A 187 -15.64 14.57 -3.57
C GLY A 187 -14.81 15.13 -4.69
N ARG A 188 -14.56 16.44 -4.61
CA ARG A 188 -13.61 17.14 -5.48
C ARG A 188 -12.22 17.16 -4.86
N VAL A 189 -11.23 17.11 -5.73
CA VAL A 189 -9.81 17.25 -5.37
C VAL A 189 -9.46 18.70 -5.05
N ILE A 190 -10.13 19.63 -5.73
CA ILE A 190 -9.91 21.09 -5.70
C ILE A 190 -10.99 21.74 -4.84
#